data_AF-A0A2V7XYG8-F1
#
_entry.id   AF-A0A2V7XYG8-F1
#
_cell.length_a   1.000
_cell.length_b   1.000
_cell.length_c   1.000
_cell.angle_alpha   90.00
_cell.angle_beta   90.00
_cell.angle_gamma   90.00
#
_symmetry.space_group_name_H-M   'P 1'
#
loop_
_entity.id
_entity.type
_entity.pdbx_description
1 polymer ?
#
loop_
_entity_poly.entity_id
_entity_poly.type
_entity_poly.pdbx_seq_one_letter_code
_entity_poly.pdbx_strand_id
1 'polypeptide(L)' 'MTRILREPSLPVSEMTLRKTALRVLNGQRLVSIEVDYILRTLGPKATQQEIDATVVRVRRMPWASLVQPE' A
#
# COMPACT_ATOMS: atom_id res chain seq x y z
N MET A 1 28.37 -9.26 -15.54
CA MET A 1 26.90 -9.18 -15.72
C MET A 1 26.27 -9.05 -14.35
N THR A 2 25.86 -7.85 -13.94
CA THR A 2 25.15 -7.63 -12.67
C THR A 2 23.75 -8.22 -12.79
N ARG A 3 23.46 -9.25 -12.00
CA ARG A 3 22.13 -9.87 -11.95
C ARG A 3 21.19 -8.88 -11.27
N ILE A 4 20.36 -8.19 -12.04
CA ILE A 4 19.30 -7.34 -11.49
C ILE A 4 18.28 -8.28 -10.86
N LEU A 5 18.37 -8.48 -9.55
CA LEU A 5 17.35 -9.17 -8.77
C LEU A 5 16.12 -8.27 -8.74
N ARG A 6 15.16 -8.51 -9.63
CA ARG A 6 13.86 -7.85 -9.55
C ARG A 6 13.16 -8.40 -8.30
N GLU A 7 12.77 -7.51 -7.40
CA GLU A 7 11.98 -7.89 -6.24
C GLU A 7 10.68 -8.59 -6.69
N PRO A 8 10.28 -9.68 -6.02
CA PRO A 8 9.07 -10.40 -6.38
C PRO A 8 7.85 -9.49 -6.18
N SER A 9 7.01 -9.38 -7.22
CA SER A 9 5.74 -8.68 -7.11
C SER A 9 4.74 -9.53 -6.31
N LEU A 10 4.11 -8.90 -5.33
CA LEU A 10 3.11 -9.51 -4.47
C LEU A 10 1.70 -9.09 -4.89
N PRO A 11 0.70 -9.96 -4.71
CA PRO A 11 -0.69 -9.55 -4.90
C PRO A 11 -1.06 -8.48 -3.87
N VAL A 12 -1.58 -7.35 -4.37
CA VAL A 12 -2.09 -6.27 -3.52
C VAL A 12 -3.51 -6.66 -3.13
N SER A 13 -3.64 -7.23 -1.94
CA SER A 13 -4.91 -7.62 -1.34
C SER A 13 -5.07 -6.93 0.00
N GLU A 14 -6.30 -6.81 0.49
CA GLU A 14 -6.55 -6.26 1.83
C GLU A 14 -5.75 -6.99 2.92
N MET A 15 -5.61 -8.31 2.82
CA MET A 15 -4.80 -9.08 3.76
C MET A 15 -3.31 -8.66 3.70
N THR A 16 -2.76 -8.51 2.50
CA THR A 16 -1.38 -8.05 2.31
C THR A 16 -1.20 -6.65 2.91
N LEU A 17 -2.12 -5.73 2.63
CA LEU A 17 -2.11 -4.36 3.12
C LEU A 17 -2.21 -4.27 4.65
N ARG A 18 -3.08 -5.07 5.27
CA ARG A 18 -3.19 -5.16 6.73
C ARG A 18 -1.89 -5.66 7.35
N LYS A 19 -1.28 -6.71 6.81
CA LYS A 19 0.01 -7.22 7.30
C LYS A 19 1.12 -6.18 7.16
N THR A 20 1.20 -5.51 6.01
CA THR A 20 2.16 -4.44 5.78
C THR A 20 1.93 -3.27 6.74
N ALA A 21 0.70 -2.82 6.93
CA ALA A 21 0.37 -1.72 7.83
C ALA A 21 0.79 -2.01 9.28
N LEU A 22 0.53 -3.22 9.77
CA LEU A 22 0.98 -3.62 11.10
C LEU A 22 2.51 -3.54 11.25
N ARG A 23 3.27 -3.90 10.21
CA ARG A 23 4.74 -3.81 10.21
C ARG A 23 5.24 -2.37 10.10
N VAL A 24 4.68 -1.59 9.18
CA VAL A 24 5.22 -0.30 8.73
C VAL A 24 4.69 0.88 9.55
N LEU A 25 3.49 0.76 10.10
CA LEU A 25 2.82 1.80 10.89
C LEU A 25 2.82 1.50 12.40
N ASN A 26 3.83 0.78 12.90
CA ASN A 26 3.95 0.42 14.33
C ASN A 26 2.67 -0.19 14.92
N GLY A 27 2.07 -1.15 14.22
CA GLY A 27 0.85 -1.84 14.68
C GLY A 27 -0.47 -1.11 14.39
N GLN A 28 -0.44 0.07 13.74
CA GLN A 28 -1.66 0.76 13.34
C GLN A 28 -2.33 0.06 12.15
N ARG A 29 -3.67 0.05 12.17
CA ARG A 29 -4.50 -0.51 11.11
C ARG A 29 -4.89 0.56 10.10
N LEU A 30 -4.96 0.19 8.82
CA LEU A 30 -5.55 1.04 7.79
C LEU A 30 -7.07 1.11 7.94
N VAL A 31 -7.65 2.26 7.62
CA VAL A 31 -9.11 2.40 7.48
C VAL A 31 -9.55 2.04 6.06
N SER A 32 -10.83 1.70 5.86
CA SER A 32 -11.33 1.20 4.56
C SER A 32 -11.02 2.14 3.39
N ILE A 33 -11.14 3.45 3.60
CA ILE A 33 -10.84 4.48 2.59
C ILE A 33 -9.36 4.43 2.15
N GLU A 34 -8.45 4.24 3.11
CA GLU A 34 -7.02 4.10 2.82
C GLU A 34 -6.74 2.82 2.04
N VAL A 35 -7.38 1.70 2.43
CA VAL A 35 -7.26 0.41 1.74
C VAL A 35 -7.72 0.55 0.29
N ASP A 36 -8.91 1.13 0.08
CA ASP A 36 -9.47 1.34 -1.24
C ASP A 36 -8.58 2.21 -2.12
N TYR A 37 -8.05 3.31 -1.57
CA TYR A 37 -7.12 4.18 -2.29
C TYR A 37 -5.85 3.41 -2.72
N ILE A 38 -5.27 2.61 -1.82
CA ILE A 38 -4.04 1.85 -2.11
C ILE A 38 -4.28 0.81 -3.20
N LEU A 39 -5.40 0.08 -3.13
CA LEU A 39 -5.77 -0.93 -4.13
C LEU A 39 -5.90 -0.32 -5.53
N ARG A 40 -6.51 0.86 -5.63
CA ARG A 40 -6.67 1.60 -6.90
C ARG A 40 -5.33 2.14 -7.42
N THR A 41 -4.47 2.60 -6.50
CA THR A 41 -3.19 3.24 -6.85
C THR A 41 -2.13 2.25 -7.32
N LEU A 42 -2.00 1.10 -6.64
CA LEU A 42 -0.97 0.11 -6.94
C LEU A 42 -1.43 -0.93 -7.97
N GLY A 43 -2.74 -1.09 -8.17
CA GLY A 43 -3.28 -2.14 -9.02
C GLY A 43 -3.11 -3.55 -8.42
N PRO A 44 -3.27 -4.61 -9.24
CA PRO A 44 -3.40 -5.99 -8.73
C PRO A 44 -2.10 -6.59 -8.19
N LYS A 45 -0.92 -6.10 -8.61
CA LYS A 45 0.39 -6.60 -8.18
C LYS A 45 1.38 -5.45 -8.04
N ALA A 46 2.09 -5.41 -6.92
CA ALA A 46 3.15 -4.44 -6.65
C ALA A 46 4.27 -5.10 -5.84
N THR A 47 5.47 -4.54 -5.90
CA THR A 47 6.60 -4.99 -5.06
C THR A 47 6.34 -4.66 -3.59
N GLN A 48 7.01 -5.37 -2.68
CA GLN A 48 6.87 -5.09 -1.25
C GLN A 48 7.26 -3.64 -0.92
N GLN A 49 8.32 -3.13 -1.55
CA GLN A 49 8.78 -1.77 -1.34
C GLN A 49 7.74 -0.72 -1.79
N GLU A 50 7.07 -0.94 -2.93
CA GLU A 50 6.01 -0.05 -3.42
C GLU A 50 4.77 -0.05 -2.50
N ILE A 51 4.41 -1.23 -1.98
CA ILE A 51 3.30 -1.37 -1.03
C ILE A 51 3.61 -0.59 0.24
N ASP A 52 4.78 -0.82 0.83
CA ASP A 52 5.23 -0.13 2.05
C ASP A 52 5.28 1.39 1.87
N ALA A 53 5.90 1.84 0.78
CA ALA A 53 6.00 3.26 0.46
C ALA A 53 4.62 3.91 0.31
N THR A 54 3.69 3.22 -0.33
CA THR A 54 2.33 3.73 -0.53
C THR A 54 1.55 3.75 0.79
N VAL A 55 1.66 2.73 1.63
CA VAL A 55 1.03 2.69 2.97
C VAL A 55 1.49 3.86 3.84
N VAL A 56 2.79 4.17 3.86
CA VAL A 56 3.30 5.34 4.60
C VAL A 56 2.82 6.64 3.97
N ARG A 57 2.81 6.72 2.63
CA ARG A 57 2.41 7.91 1.90
C ARG A 57 0.94 8.27 2.17
N VAL A 58 0.05 7.28 2.20
CA VAL A 58 -1.39 7.48 2.45
C VAL A 58 -1.65 8.12 3.80
N ARG A 59 -0.87 7.77 4.84
CA ARG A 59 -0.95 8.43 6.16
C ARG A 59 -0.52 9.88 6.18
N ARG A 60 0.25 10.32 5.19
CA ARG A 60 0.70 11.70 5.04
C ARG A 60 -0.20 12.51 4.13
N MET A 61 -1.17 11.87 3.47
CA MET A 61 -2.11 12.53 2.58
C MET A 61 -3.29 13.10 3.37
N PRO A 62 -3.82 14.26 2.97
CA PRO A 62 -5.05 14.78 3.56
C PRO A 62 -6.21 13.85 3.23
N TRP A 63 -7.10 13.63 4.20
CA TRP A 63 -8.23 12.70 4.08
C TRP A 63 -9.09 12.99 2.85
N ALA A 64 -9.30 14.27 2.52
CA ALA A 64 -10.07 14.72 1.36
C ALA A 64 -9.51 14.21 0.01
N SER A 65 -8.20 13.93 -0.09
CA SER A 65 -7.60 13.39 -1.32
C SER A 65 -7.73 11.88 -1.46
N LEU A 66 -8.06 11.18 -0.37
CA LEU A 66 -8.27 9.74 -0.37
C LEU A 66 -9.73 9.38 -0.72
N VAL A 67 -10.65 10.30 -0.42
CA VAL A 67 -12.08 10.15 -0.68
C VAL A 67 -12.35 10.48 -2.14
N GLN A 68 -13.06 9.60 -2.84
CA GLN A 68 -13.58 9.92 -4.17
C GLN A 68 -14.76 10.89 -4.04
N PRO A 69 -14.86 11.94 -4.88
CA PRO A 69 -16.13 12.61 -5.09
C PRO A 69 -17.11 11.60 -5.71
N GLU A 70 -18.35 11.60 -5.23
CA GLU A 70 -19.44 10.80 -5.82
C GLU A 70 -19.73 11.18 -7.28
#